data_AF-A0A9D9MW81-F1
#
_entry.id   AF-A0A9D9MW81-F1
#
_cell.length_a   1.000
_cell.length_b   1.000
_cell.length_c   1.000
_cell.angle_alpha   90.00
_cell.angle_beta   90.00
_cell.angle_gamma   90.00
#
_symmetry.space_group_name_H-M   'P 1'
#
loop_
_entity.id
_entity.type
_entity.pdbx_description
1 polymer ?
#
loop_
_entity_poly.entity_id
_entity_poly.type
_entity_poly.pdbx_seq_one_letter_code
_entity_poly.pdbx_strand_id
1 'polypeptide(L)'
;MSFAEPFCPIPPQERRCYLISRVVLYILCLALALFFALRIIFPTLPFGFNFRTPQSTKNTFLDPRQLSDQTPLQNGKIAADQTLIGNFDSPGTFSRIRISFDLSQKSGEAARLKASISRSYRSFFLPIDDTPVASFEHPLLYQDQEGIYYAQDGGSLKRFVSTRAYLSRYPASFAVPLAASLAETLPVSDEWIGFRVGSLISFADGIFLVTSEHEIRPFGDPGIFLSMGYRFEDVIPAHEEEVGIYERGRILLYGAAQSEGTVFRDTDSGVYLLVHGQRLRPITSPEYRDFLITSTHPIEASFDARAINLSCLPTAVWWSATRYTCDIPESSLSSDSGSAFQLALRSEAPIDIDTLTVSMITDRTSANFRLFGSQIKTRLLSRFGIGE
;
A
#
# COMPACT_ATOMS: atom_id res chain seq x y z
N MET A 1 -24.33 -36.18 38.63
CA MET A 1 -25.20 -36.67 37.55
C MET A 1 -24.31 -37.38 36.54
N SER A 2 -24.47 -38.70 36.43
CA SER A 2 -23.66 -39.58 35.59
C SER A 2 -24.25 -39.60 34.17
N PHE A 3 -23.53 -39.08 33.18
CA PHE A 3 -23.85 -39.26 31.76
C PHE A 3 -23.38 -40.65 31.29
N ALA A 4 -24.03 -41.69 31.82
CA ALA A 4 -23.85 -43.05 31.36
C ALA A 4 -25.18 -43.58 30.82
N GLU A 5 -25.64 -43.02 29.70
CA GLU A 5 -26.58 -43.76 28.86
C GLU A 5 -25.81 -44.90 28.17
N PRO A 6 -26.31 -46.14 28.22
CA PRO A 6 -25.68 -47.24 27.52
C PRO A 6 -25.85 -47.00 26.02
N PHE A 7 -24.73 -46.94 25.29
CA PHE A 7 -24.75 -47.03 23.83
C PHE A 7 -25.59 -48.24 23.43
N CYS A 8 -26.78 -48.01 22.85
CA CYS A 8 -27.56 -49.08 22.24
C CYS A 8 -26.64 -49.83 21.27
N PRO A 9 -26.44 -51.15 21.42
CA PRO A 9 -25.59 -51.91 20.53
C PRO A 9 -26.19 -51.85 19.12
N ILE A 10 -25.39 -51.41 18.15
CA ILE A 10 -25.80 -51.30 16.74
C ILE A 10 -26.30 -52.68 16.29
N PRO A 11 -27.53 -52.79 15.76
CA PRO A 11 -28.07 -54.05 15.28
C PRO A 11 -27.10 -54.74 14.31
N PRO A 12 -26.96 -56.07 14.36
CA PRO A 12 -25.99 -56.80 13.53
C PRO A 12 -26.21 -56.57 12.03
N GLN A 13 -27.44 -56.29 11.60
CA GLN A 13 -27.80 -55.95 10.22
C GLN A 13 -27.28 -54.56 9.80
N GLU A 14 -27.17 -53.61 10.73
CA GLU A 14 -26.75 -52.23 10.48
C GLU A 14 -25.25 -52.00 10.70
N ARG A 15 -24.57 -52.92 11.38
CA ARG A 15 -23.13 -52.82 11.72
C ARG A 15 -22.24 -52.59 10.49
N ARG A 16 -22.57 -53.23 9.36
CA ARG A 16 -21.85 -53.04 8.09
C ARG A 16 -22.07 -51.64 7.52
N CYS A 17 -23.32 -51.15 7.54
CA CYS A 17 -23.67 -49.81 7.10
C CYS A 17 -22.98 -48.74 7.97
N TYR A 18 -23.01 -48.89 9.29
CA TYR A 18 -22.32 -48.00 10.23
C TYR A 18 -20.80 -47.94 9.99
N LEU A 19 -20.14 -49.09 9.80
CA LEU A 19 -18.70 -49.12 9.52
C LEU A 19 -18.38 -48.41 8.19
N ILE A 20 -19.15 -48.66 7.13
CA ILE A 20 -18.98 -48.00 5.84
C ILE A 20 -19.19 -46.49 5.99
N SER A 21 -20.27 -46.05 6.64
CA SER A 21 -20.55 -44.64 6.85
C SER A 21 -19.47 -43.94 7.68
N ARG A 22 -18.91 -44.61 8.69
CA ARG A 22 -17.79 -44.08 9.47
C ARG A 22 -16.51 -43.94 8.63
N VAL A 23 -16.20 -44.92 7.79
CA VAL A 23 -15.06 -44.84 6.85
C VAL A 23 -15.28 -43.72 5.84
N VAL A 24 -16.47 -43.63 5.24
CA VAL A 24 -16.84 -42.55 4.30
C VAL A 24 -16.72 -41.19 4.97
N LEU A 25 -17.20 -41.04 6.21
CA LEU A 25 -17.06 -39.81 6.97
C LEU A 25 -15.60 -39.42 7.18
N TYR A 26 -14.73 -40.36 7.56
CA TYR A 26 -13.29 -40.08 7.72
C TYR A 26 -12.60 -39.71 6.40
N ILE A 27 -12.94 -40.40 5.31
CA ILE A 27 -12.43 -40.05 3.98
C ILE A 27 -12.89 -38.64 3.59
N LEU A 28 -14.15 -38.31 3.82
CA LEU A 28 -14.70 -36.98 3.54
C LEU A 28 -14.01 -35.90 4.37
N CYS A 29 -13.84 -36.12 5.68
CA CYS A 29 -13.12 -35.18 6.56
C CYS A 29 -11.67 -34.99 6.11
N LEU A 30 -10.96 -36.06 5.75
CA LEU A 30 -9.59 -35.98 5.25
C LEU A 30 -9.53 -35.24 3.91
N ALA A 31 -10.46 -35.51 3.00
CA ALA A 31 -10.54 -34.83 1.70
C ALA A 31 -10.81 -33.33 1.87
N LEU A 32 -11.73 -32.95 2.77
CA LEU A 32 -12.00 -31.54 3.11
C LEU A 32 -10.78 -30.87 3.74
N ALA A 33 -10.14 -31.52 4.71
CA ALA A 33 -8.93 -31.00 5.35
C ALA A 33 -7.80 -30.79 4.32
N LEU A 34 -7.59 -31.74 3.43
CA LEU A 34 -6.61 -31.63 2.35
C LEU A 34 -6.97 -30.52 1.36
N PHE A 35 -8.25 -30.38 1.00
CA PHE A 35 -8.74 -29.31 0.13
C PHE A 35 -8.47 -27.92 0.73
N PHE A 36 -8.78 -27.72 2.02
CA PHE A 36 -8.51 -26.46 2.71
C PHE A 36 -7.02 -26.20 2.87
N ALA A 37 -6.23 -27.21 3.23
CA ALA A 37 -4.78 -27.10 3.33
C ALA A 37 -4.16 -26.66 1.99
N LEU A 38 -4.58 -27.27 0.88
CA LEU A 38 -4.10 -26.89 -0.45
C LEU A 38 -4.49 -25.46 -0.83
N ARG A 39 -5.67 -24.96 -0.42
CA ARG A 39 -6.05 -23.56 -0.65
C ARG A 39 -5.25 -22.57 0.17
N ILE A 40 -4.80 -22.96 1.37
CA ILE A 40 -3.95 -22.11 2.23
C ILE A 40 -2.52 -22.08 1.71
N ILE A 41 -1.98 -23.24 1.28
CA ILE A 41 -0.60 -23.35 0.80
C ILE A 41 -0.44 -22.71 -0.59
N PHE A 42 -1.45 -22.86 -1.45
CA PHE A 42 -1.45 -22.36 -2.82
C PHE A 42 -2.59 -21.35 -3.00
N PRO A 43 -2.48 -20.15 -2.39
CA PRO A 43 -3.53 -19.16 -2.42
C PRO A 43 -3.71 -18.59 -3.83
N THR A 44 -4.91 -18.07 -4.06
CA THR A 44 -5.21 -17.17 -5.19
C THR A 44 -5.84 -15.93 -4.60
N LEU A 45 -5.21 -14.77 -4.80
CA LEU A 45 -5.69 -13.48 -4.29
C LEU A 45 -6.30 -12.68 -5.45
N PRO A 46 -7.64 -12.53 -5.49
CA PRO A 46 -8.31 -11.76 -6.52
C PRO A 46 -8.44 -10.28 -6.13
N PHE A 47 -8.08 -9.41 -7.06
CA PHE A 47 -8.25 -7.96 -7.03
C PHE A 47 -9.22 -7.56 -8.12
N GLY A 48 -10.46 -7.23 -7.74
CA GLY A 48 -11.56 -7.03 -8.67
C GLY A 48 -12.09 -5.59 -8.68
N PHE A 49 -12.53 -5.13 -9.85
CA PHE A 49 -13.36 -3.93 -10.00
C PHE A 49 -14.58 -4.24 -10.86
N ASN A 50 -15.76 -3.83 -10.40
CA ASN A 50 -17.00 -3.91 -11.15
C ASN A 50 -17.45 -2.51 -11.60
N PHE A 51 -17.37 -2.24 -12.90
CA PHE A 51 -17.72 -0.95 -13.49
C PHE A 51 -19.23 -0.68 -13.52
N ARG A 52 -20.06 -1.70 -13.31
CA ARG A 52 -21.51 -1.52 -13.10
C ARG A 52 -21.84 -1.02 -11.69
N THR A 53 -20.95 -1.27 -10.73
CA THR A 53 -21.10 -0.84 -9.33
C THR A 53 -19.79 -0.23 -8.82
N PRO A 54 -19.34 0.91 -9.38
CA PRO A 54 -18.01 1.47 -9.09
C PRO A 54 -17.85 1.91 -7.64
N GLN A 55 -18.94 2.25 -6.96
CA GLN A 55 -18.97 2.68 -5.55
C GLN A 55 -19.05 1.51 -4.55
N SER A 56 -18.96 0.27 -5.02
CA SER A 56 -19.03 -0.92 -4.16
C SER A 56 -17.80 -1.05 -3.28
N THR A 57 -18.01 -1.26 -1.97
CA THR A 57 -16.94 -1.57 -1.01
C THR A 57 -16.28 -2.93 -1.23
N LYS A 58 -16.83 -3.76 -2.13
CA LYS A 58 -16.24 -5.04 -2.54
C LYS A 58 -15.15 -4.89 -3.60
N ASN A 59 -14.96 -3.70 -4.17
CA ASN A 59 -13.91 -3.44 -5.14
C ASN A 59 -12.55 -3.42 -4.42
N THR A 60 -11.63 -4.26 -4.87
CA THR A 60 -10.27 -4.41 -4.30
C THR A 60 -9.18 -4.02 -5.29
N PHE A 61 -9.51 -3.87 -6.57
CA PHE A 61 -8.69 -3.16 -7.53
C PHE A 61 -8.97 -1.66 -7.40
N LEU A 62 -7.91 -0.87 -7.26
CA LEU A 62 -7.96 0.48 -6.72
C LEU A 62 -7.70 1.51 -7.81
N ASP A 63 -8.46 2.61 -7.76
CA ASP A 63 -8.31 3.82 -8.59
C ASP A 63 -8.19 3.56 -10.10
N PRO A 64 -9.16 2.87 -10.74
CA PRO A 64 -9.21 2.79 -12.20
C PRO A 64 -9.37 4.19 -12.79
N ARG A 65 -8.46 4.57 -13.69
CA ARG A 65 -8.37 5.92 -14.27
C ARG A 65 -7.69 5.90 -15.63
N GLN A 66 -7.79 6.99 -16.38
CA GLN A 66 -7.07 7.15 -17.64
C GLN A 66 -5.61 7.55 -17.41
N LEU A 67 -4.68 7.01 -18.20
CA LEU A 67 -3.26 7.33 -18.08
C LEU A 67 -2.95 8.81 -18.39
N SER A 68 -3.62 9.38 -19.41
CA SER A 68 -3.31 10.71 -19.96
C SER A 68 -3.59 11.86 -19.00
N ASP A 69 -4.72 11.84 -18.30
CA ASP A 69 -5.19 12.95 -17.47
C ASP A 69 -5.52 12.53 -16.03
N GLN A 70 -5.28 11.25 -15.70
CA GLN A 70 -5.58 10.65 -14.39
C GLN A 70 -7.07 10.70 -14.01
N THR A 71 -7.97 10.94 -14.97
CA THR A 71 -9.42 11.02 -14.69
C THR A 71 -9.98 9.67 -14.25
N PRO A 72 -10.76 9.61 -13.15
CA PRO A 72 -11.36 8.36 -12.69
C PRO A 72 -12.27 7.74 -13.75
N LEU A 73 -12.06 6.46 -14.05
CA LEU A 73 -12.81 5.71 -15.04
C LEU A 73 -13.77 4.77 -14.32
N GLN A 74 -15.03 5.21 -14.17
CA GLN A 74 -16.04 4.49 -13.40
C GLN A 74 -16.99 3.63 -14.23
N ASN A 75 -17.01 3.79 -15.56
CA ASN A 75 -18.02 3.22 -16.44
C ASN A 75 -17.51 2.10 -17.36
N GLY A 76 -16.24 1.71 -17.24
CA GLY A 76 -15.65 0.62 -18.03
C GLY A 76 -15.34 0.94 -19.48
N LYS A 77 -15.67 2.15 -19.97
CA LYS A 77 -15.50 2.54 -21.36
C LYS A 77 -14.08 3.03 -21.61
N ILE A 78 -13.40 2.39 -22.55
CA ILE A 78 -12.06 2.78 -23.01
C ILE A 78 -12.19 3.14 -24.48
N ALA A 79 -11.90 4.39 -24.84
CA ALA A 79 -11.91 4.79 -26.25
C ALA A 79 -10.70 4.21 -26.99
N ALA A 80 -10.70 4.29 -28.32
CA ALA A 80 -9.56 3.86 -29.13
C ALA A 80 -8.29 4.60 -28.70
N ASP A 81 -7.19 3.85 -28.60
CA ASP A 81 -5.86 4.29 -28.16
C ASP A 81 -5.76 4.85 -26.73
N GLN A 82 -6.84 4.75 -25.94
CA GLN A 82 -6.77 5.08 -24.53
C GLN A 82 -6.19 3.93 -23.72
N THR A 83 -5.53 4.29 -22.62
CA THR A 83 -4.98 3.34 -21.66
C THR A 83 -5.67 3.54 -20.32
N LEU A 84 -6.38 2.51 -19.89
CA LEU A 84 -6.87 2.40 -18.52
C LEU A 84 -5.72 1.93 -17.64
N ILE A 85 -5.50 2.64 -16.54
CA ILE A 85 -4.59 2.23 -15.48
C ILE A 85 -5.35 2.03 -14.19
N GLY A 86 -4.84 1.15 -13.36
CA GLY A 86 -5.31 1.00 -11.98
C GLY A 86 -4.32 0.15 -11.23
N ASN A 87 -4.51 0.05 -9.93
CA ASN A 87 -3.48 -0.47 -9.06
C ASN A 87 -4.05 -1.49 -8.09
N PHE A 88 -3.22 -2.38 -7.59
CA PHE A 88 -3.54 -3.29 -6.51
C PHE A 88 -2.29 -3.53 -5.68
N ASP A 89 -2.44 -4.11 -4.50
CA ASP A 89 -1.33 -4.38 -3.61
C ASP A 89 -1.45 -5.81 -3.11
N SER A 90 -0.35 -6.55 -3.18
CA SER A 90 -0.29 -7.93 -2.77
C SER A 90 1.04 -8.20 -2.08
N PRO A 91 1.06 -8.32 -0.74
CA PRO A 91 2.27 -8.72 -0.04
C PRO A 91 2.61 -10.18 -0.35
N GLY A 92 3.90 -10.46 -0.54
CA GLY A 92 4.42 -11.82 -0.72
C GLY A 92 4.89 -12.11 -2.14
N THR A 93 5.06 -13.40 -2.42
CA THR A 93 5.55 -13.92 -3.70
C THR A 93 4.54 -14.90 -4.27
N PHE A 94 4.24 -14.75 -5.56
CA PHE A 94 3.34 -15.64 -6.30
C PHE A 94 4.06 -16.16 -7.54
N SER A 95 3.44 -17.12 -8.21
CA SER A 95 4.04 -17.76 -9.39
C SER A 95 3.69 -17.02 -10.67
N ARG A 96 2.45 -16.50 -10.74
CA ARG A 96 1.96 -15.76 -11.90
C ARG A 96 0.83 -14.81 -11.52
N ILE A 97 0.62 -13.85 -12.40
CA ILE A 97 -0.46 -12.88 -12.37
C ILE A 97 -1.41 -13.21 -13.51
N ARG A 98 -2.67 -13.44 -13.19
CA ARG A 98 -3.74 -13.65 -14.18
C ARG A 98 -4.59 -12.41 -14.30
N ILE A 99 -4.69 -11.88 -15.51
CA ILE A 99 -5.58 -10.75 -15.82
C ILE A 99 -6.81 -11.33 -16.51
N SER A 100 -7.99 -10.97 -16.04
CA SER A 100 -9.27 -11.45 -16.55
C SER A 100 -10.25 -10.29 -16.62
N PHE A 101 -11.00 -10.17 -17.70
CA PHE A 101 -12.06 -9.18 -17.82
C PHE A 101 -13.22 -9.70 -18.64
N ASP A 102 -14.41 -9.20 -18.30
CA ASP A 102 -15.65 -9.48 -19.03
C ASP A 102 -16.07 -8.21 -19.78
N LEU A 103 -16.26 -8.34 -21.09
CA LEU A 103 -16.80 -7.27 -21.93
C LEU A 103 -18.33 -7.21 -21.85
N SER A 104 -18.85 -5.99 -21.93
CA SER A 104 -20.27 -5.73 -22.16
C SER A 104 -20.73 -6.33 -23.49
N GLN A 105 -21.98 -6.80 -23.54
CA GLN A 105 -22.54 -7.42 -24.75
C GLN A 105 -22.54 -6.49 -25.98
N LYS A 106 -22.47 -5.17 -25.77
CA LYS A 106 -22.43 -4.15 -26.83
C LYS A 106 -21.01 -3.66 -27.14
N SER A 107 -19.99 -4.21 -26.49
CA SER A 107 -18.59 -3.83 -26.68
C SER A 107 -18.09 -4.25 -28.07
N GLY A 108 -17.12 -3.50 -28.60
CA GLY A 108 -16.29 -3.97 -29.71
C GLY A 108 -15.42 -5.17 -29.31
N GLU A 109 -14.84 -5.83 -30.32
CA GLU A 109 -13.94 -6.98 -30.14
C GLU A 109 -12.61 -6.58 -29.49
N ALA A 110 -12.12 -7.36 -28.52
CA ALA A 110 -10.87 -7.09 -27.82
C ALA A 110 -9.60 -7.66 -28.51
N ALA A 111 -9.66 -7.96 -29.82
CA ALA A 111 -8.58 -8.62 -30.57
C ALA A 111 -7.24 -7.87 -30.58
N ARG A 112 -7.19 -6.63 -30.09
CA ARG A 112 -5.99 -5.79 -30.01
C ARG A 112 -5.81 -5.11 -28.66
N LEU A 113 -6.27 -5.78 -27.60
CA LEU A 113 -6.05 -5.31 -26.25
C LEU A 113 -4.69 -5.79 -25.76
N LYS A 114 -3.87 -4.86 -25.27
CA LYS A 114 -2.60 -5.15 -24.62
C LYS A 114 -2.72 -4.86 -23.14
N ALA A 115 -2.47 -5.87 -22.32
CA ALA A 115 -2.39 -5.70 -20.87
C ALA A 115 -0.92 -5.72 -20.46
N SER A 116 -0.52 -4.76 -19.63
CA SER A 116 0.83 -4.62 -19.10
C SER A 116 0.78 -4.48 -17.58
N ILE A 117 1.76 -5.05 -16.89
CA ILE A 117 1.91 -4.91 -15.43
C ILE A 117 3.31 -4.41 -15.10
N SER A 118 3.37 -3.50 -14.13
CA SER A 118 4.58 -3.07 -13.44
C SER A 118 4.41 -3.17 -11.92
N ARG A 119 5.54 -3.21 -11.20
CA ARG A 119 5.61 -3.32 -9.74
C ARG A 119 6.48 -2.19 -9.19
N SER A 120 6.03 -1.56 -8.10
CA SER A 120 6.72 -0.47 -7.41
C SER A 120 6.05 -0.18 -6.04
N TYR A 121 6.24 1.05 -5.55
CA TYR A 121 5.42 1.64 -4.49
C TYR A 121 4.27 2.46 -5.08
N ARG A 122 3.16 2.51 -4.34
CA ARG A 122 1.91 3.16 -4.79
C ARG A 122 2.13 4.60 -5.25
N SER A 123 2.81 5.41 -4.44
CA SER A 123 3.09 6.82 -4.78
C SER A 123 4.25 6.97 -5.77
N PHE A 124 5.10 5.97 -5.92
CA PHE A 124 6.17 6.00 -6.92
C PHE A 124 5.64 5.83 -8.35
N PHE A 125 4.37 5.47 -8.53
CA PHE A 125 3.69 5.50 -9.83
C PHE A 125 3.14 6.88 -10.24
N LEU A 126 3.19 7.87 -9.36
CA LEU A 126 2.72 9.21 -9.66
C LEU A 126 3.57 9.85 -10.78
N PRO A 127 2.99 10.80 -11.53
CA PRO A 127 3.77 11.58 -12.50
C PRO A 127 4.80 12.44 -11.78
N ILE A 128 5.92 12.68 -12.46
CA ILE A 128 6.94 13.61 -12.00
C ILE A 128 6.43 15.03 -12.29
N ASP A 129 6.58 15.93 -11.31
CA ASP A 129 6.30 17.35 -11.45
C ASP A 129 7.52 18.06 -12.04
N ASP A 130 7.32 18.92 -13.03
CA ASP A 130 8.42 19.67 -13.65
C ASP A 130 8.96 20.79 -12.74
N THR A 131 8.25 21.11 -11.64
CA THR A 131 8.70 22.09 -10.64
C THR A 131 9.43 21.38 -9.49
N PRO A 132 10.78 21.45 -9.44
CA PRO A 132 11.55 20.81 -8.37
C PRO A 132 11.45 21.58 -7.06
N VAL A 133 11.79 20.91 -5.96
CA VAL A 133 12.03 21.55 -4.66
C VAL A 133 13.44 22.13 -4.65
N ALA A 134 13.54 23.39 -5.08
CA ALA A 134 14.81 24.09 -5.31
C ALA A 134 15.33 24.88 -4.10
N SER A 135 14.51 25.08 -3.07
CA SER A 135 14.84 25.86 -1.87
C SER A 135 14.33 25.14 -0.60
N PHE A 136 14.95 25.45 0.54
CA PHE A 136 14.43 25.07 1.86
C PHE A 136 13.56 26.21 2.40
N GLU A 137 12.29 26.23 1.99
CA GLU A 137 11.38 27.30 2.39
C GLU A 137 11.00 27.19 3.87
N HIS A 138 11.03 28.32 4.57
CA HIS A 138 10.61 28.42 5.95
C HIS A 138 10.05 29.82 6.26
N PRO A 139 9.10 29.94 7.19
CA PRO A 139 8.68 31.25 7.72
C PRO A 139 9.79 31.84 8.62
N LEU A 140 9.56 33.01 9.21
CA LEU A 140 10.41 33.47 10.30
C LEU A 140 10.23 32.54 11.50
N LEU A 141 11.33 31.98 11.98
CA LEU A 141 11.36 31.00 13.06
C LEU A 141 12.05 31.62 14.27
N TYR A 142 11.46 31.42 15.45
CA TYR A 142 11.92 32.01 16.69
C TYR A 142 12.11 30.94 17.77
N GLN A 143 13.03 31.21 18.69
CA GLN A 143 13.20 30.44 19.92
C GLN A 143 13.20 31.37 21.13
N ASP A 144 12.39 31.09 22.14
CA ASP A 144 12.37 31.88 23.38
C ASP A 144 13.45 31.45 24.39
N GLN A 145 13.49 32.12 25.54
CA GLN A 145 14.46 31.86 26.60
C GLN A 145 14.26 30.50 27.29
N GLU A 146 13.06 29.93 27.19
CA GLU A 146 12.71 28.62 27.73
C GLU A 146 13.00 27.49 26.72
N GLY A 147 13.45 27.85 25.52
CA GLY A 147 13.81 26.92 24.45
C GLY A 147 12.62 26.47 23.60
N ILE A 148 11.46 27.12 23.70
CA ILE A 148 10.26 26.84 22.93
C ILE A 148 10.39 27.51 21.55
N TYR A 149 9.99 26.78 20.52
CA TYR A 149 10.06 27.24 19.14
C TYR A 149 8.71 27.79 18.65
N TYR A 150 8.78 28.81 17.81
CA TYR A 150 7.62 29.44 17.17
C TYR A 150 7.88 29.68 15.69
N ALA A 151 6.83 29.64 14.88
CA ALA A 151 6.83 30.16 13.52
C ALA A 151 5.92 31.38 13.44
N GLN A 152 6.35 32.42 12.74
CA GLN A 152 5.49 33.56 12.45
C GLN A 152 4.67 33.29 11.19
N ASP A 153 3.35 33.28 11.36
CA ASP A 153 2.39 33.05 10.28
C ASP A 153 1.18 33.98 10.47
N GLY A 154 0.74 34.62 9.39
CA GLY A 154 -0.42 35.52 9.41
C GLY A 154 -0.34 36.69 10.41
N GLY A 155 0.86 37.10 10.81
CA GLY A 155 1.06 38.15 11.83
C GLY A 155 0.95 37.67 13.29
N SER A 156 0.88 36.37 13.51
CA SER A 156 0.86 35.73 14.84
C SER A 156 2.05 34.78 15.02
N LEU A 157 2.40 34.48 16.27
CA LEU A 157 3.34 33.42 16.61
C LEU A 157 2.59 32.11 16.83
N LYS A 158 2.83 31.11 15.99
CA LYS A 158 2.34 29.74 16.18
C LYS A 158 3.40 28.91 16.86
N ARG A 159 3.06 28.34 18.01
CA ARG A 159 3.97 27.52 18.81
C ARG A 159 4.13 26.13 18.21
N PHE A 160 5.33 25.58 18.18
CA PHE A 160 5.52 24.15 17.93
C PHE A 160 5.17 23.34 19.17
N VAL A 161 4.46 22.22 18.99
CA VAL A 161 4.04 21.36 20.12
C VAL A 161 5.23 20.83 20.94
N SER A 162 6.38 20.65 20.29
CA SER A 162 7.63 20.30 20.95
C SER A 162 8.85 20.70 20.14
N THR A 163 10.02 20.68 20.77
CA THR A 163 11.31 20.80 20.09
C THR A 163 11.49 19.76 18.98
N ARG A 164 10.98 18.54 19.16
CA ARG A 164 11.10 17.48 18.15
C ARG A 164 10.18 17.72 16.95
N ALA A 165 8.99 18.27 17.19
CA ALA A 165 8.13 18.74 16.11
C ALA A 165 8.83 19.83 15.27
N TYR A 166 9.46 20.81 15.92
CA TYR A 166 10.29 21.81 15.23
C TYR A 166 11.44 21.16 14.44
N LEU A 167 12.25 20.32 15.09
CA LEU A 167 13.43 19.70 14.46
C LEU A 167 13.09 18.72 13.34
N SER A 168 11.86 18.19 13.31
CA SER A 168 11.39 17.39 12.18
C SER A 168 11.16 18.21 10.90
N ARG A 169 11.01 19.54 11.04
CA ARG A 169 10.71 20.48 9.94
C ARG A 169 11.90 21.35 9.56
N TYR A 170 12.70 21.78 10.54
CA TYR A 170 13.76 22.77 10.36
C TYR A 170 14.99 22.47 11.22
N PRO A 171 16.20 22.82 10.76
CA PRO A 171 17.38 22.78 11.61
C PRO A 171 17.28 23.84 12.73
N ALA A 172 17.92 23.57 13.87
CA ALA A 172 17.98 24.51 15.00
C ALA A 172 18.54 25.89 14.61
N SER A 173 19.47 25.93 13.65
CA SER A 173 20.12 27.15 13.18
C SER A 173 19.19 28.14 12.46
N PHE A 174 17.99 27.72 12.05
CA PHE A 174 17.03 28.62 11.41
C PHE A 174 16.26 29.49 12.41
N ALA A 175 16.20 29.08 13.68
CA ALA A 175 15.51 29.86 14.70
C ALA A 175 16.41 31.00 15.19
N VAL A 176 15.86 32.21 15.24
CA VAL A 176 16.51 33.36 15.89
C VAL A 176 15.94 33.58 17.30
N PRO A 177 16.68 34.18 18.24
CA PRO A 177 16.14 34.48 19.55
C PRO A 177 14.89 35.38 19.49
N LEU A 178 13.83 35.00 20.20
CA LEU A 178 12.63 35.80 20.35
C LEU A 178 12.92 36.95 21.33
N ALA A 179 13.04 38.17 20.81
CA ALA A 179 13.23 39.35 21.64
C ALA A 179 11.94 39.67 22.44
N ALA A 180 12.10 40.09 23.70
CA ALA A 180 10.97 40.41 24.58
C ALA A 180 10.02 41.46 23.97
N SER A 181 10.56 42.48 23.32
CA SER A 181 9.78 43.52 22.64
C SER A 181 8.94 42.99 21.47
N LEU A 182 9.38 41.91 20.82
CA LEU A 182 8.62 41.27 19.74
C LEU A 182 7.54 40.35 20.30
N ALA A 183 7.84 39.63 21.39
CA ALA A 183 6.87 38.78 22.09
C ALA A 183 5.68 39.57 22.67
N GLU A 184 5.91 40.83 23.08
CA GLU A 184 4.84 41.71 23.57
C GLU A 184 3.92 42.25 22.46
N THR A 185 4.38 42.24 21.20
CA THR A 185 3.65 42.86 20.08
C THR A 185 2.97 41.86 19.16
N LEU A 186 3.47 40.63 19.07
CA LEU A 186 2.86 39.57 18.26
C LEU A 186 1.92 38.70 19.11
N PRO A 187 0.65 38.55 18.74
CA PRO A 187 -0.24 37.63 19.43
C PRO A 187 0.24 36.18 19.22
N VAL A 188 0.12 35.36 20.27
CA VAL A 188 0.37 33.92 20.19
C VAL A 188 -0.93 33.24 19.76
N SER A 189 -0.84 32.39 18.74
CA SER A 189 -1.96 31.59 18.26
C SER A 189 -2.25 30.43 19.22
N ASP A 190 -3.53 30.08 19.35
CA ASP A 190 -3.96 28.87 20.06
C ASP A 190 -3.66 27.59 19.24
N GLU A 191 -3.43 27.72 17.93
CA GLU A 191 -3.05 26.62 17.06
C GLU A 191 -1.57 26.26 17.23
N TRP A 192 -1.31 24.96 17.36
CA TRP A 192 0.03 24.42 17.51
C TRP A 192 0.52 23.79 16.21
N ILE A 193 1.83 23.88 15.96
CA ILE A 193 2.49 23.23 14.83
C ILE A 193 3.05 21.88 15.27
N GLY A 194 2.62 20.83 14.59
CA GLY A 194 3.06 19.46 14.84
C GLY A 194 4.36 19.06 14.12
N PHE A 195 4.68 17.78 14.17
CA PHE A 195 5.68 17.13 13.33
C PHE A 195 5.44 17.37 11.84
N ARG A 196 6.52 17.31 11.05
CA ARG A 196 6.50 17.45 9.59
C ARG A 196 5.55 16.45 8.95
N VAL A 197 4.84 16.88 7.92
CA VAL A 197 4.08 15.99 7.05
C VAL A 197 5.02 14.92 6.45
N GLY A 198 4.60 13.66 6.50
CA GLY A 198 5.42 12.50 6.14
C GLY A 198 6.27 11.92 7.28
N SER A 199 6.29 12.54 8.47
CA SER A 199 6.93 11.95 9.64
C SER A 199 6.20 10.71 10.13
N LEU A 200 6.96 9.75 10.63
CA LEU A 200 6.48 8.56 11.32
C LEU A 200 6.60 8.81 12.82
N ILE A 201 5.51 8.69 13.55
CA ILE A 201 5.50 8.87 15.01
C ILE A 201 4.94 7.63 15.69
N SER A 202 5.46 7.29 16.88
CA SER A 202 4.88 6.24 17.71
C SER A 202 4.28 6.81 18.99
N PHE A 203 3.16 6.24 19.42
CA PHE A 203 2.55 6.56 20.69
C PHE A 203 1.79 5.35 21.21
N ALA A 204 1.98 5.03 22.50
CA ALA A 204 1.62 3.74 23.07
C ALA A 204 2.16 2.60 22.19
N ASP A 205 1.33 1.64 21.81
CA ASP A 205 1.71 0.49 20.97
C ASP A 205 1.50 0.73 19.46
N GLY A 206 1.15 1.95 19.04
CA GLY A 206 0.81 2.28 17.67
C GLY A 206 1.88 3.11 16.94
N ILE A 207 1.99 2.91 15.63
CA ILE A 207 2.75 3.78 14.71
C ILE A 207 1.75 4.53 13.84
N PHE A 208 2.01 5.82 13.64
CA PHE A 208 1.18 6.73 12.88
C PHE A 208 2.02 7.46 11.83
N LEU A 209 1.41 7.70 10.67
CA LEU A 209 1.95 8.56 9.63
C LEU A 209 1.28 9.93 9.72
N VAL A 210 2.07 11.00 9.78
CA VAL A 210 1.57 12.38 9.68
C VAL A 210 1.21 12.65 8.23
N THR A 211 -0.09 12.72 7.93
CA THR A 211 -0.58 12.82 6.54
C THR A 211 -0.89 14.24 6.10
N SER A 212 -1.13 15.14 7.05
CA SER A 212 -1.33 16.57 6.85
C SER A 212 -0.94 17.33 8.12
N GLU A 213 -1.08 18.65 8.11
CA GLU A 213 -0.84 19.51 9.29
C GLU A 213 -1.74 19.16 10.49
N HIS A 214 -2.88 18.50 10.24
CA HIS A 214 -3.89 18.21 11.28
C HIS A 214 -4.32 16.74 11.35
N GLU A 215 -3.84 15.86 10.48
CA GLU A 215 -4.29 14.46 10.42
C GLU A 215 -3.12 13.47 10.52
N ILE A 216 -3.23 12.53 11.46
CA ILE A 216 -2.37 11.34 11.55
C ILE A 216 -3.16 10.08 11.24
N ARG A 217 -2.53 9.10 10.58
CA ARG A 217 -3.15 7.81 10.26
C ARG A 217 -2.41 6.64 10.88
N PRO A 218 -3.09 5.76 11.62
CA PRO A 218 -2.45 4.56 12.16
C PRO A 218 -2.21 3.51 11.07
N PHE A 219 -1.11 2.77 11.18
CA PHE A 219 -0.89 1.56 10.38
C PHE A 219 -1.71 0.39 10.93
N GLY A 220 -2.33 -0.40 10.05
CA GLY A 220 -3.15 -1.55 10.47
C GLY A 220 -2.34 -2.69 11.11
N ASP A 221 -1.11 -2.90 10.65
CA ASP A 221 -0.16 -3.87 11.19
C ASP A 221 1.28 -3.58 10.71
N PRO A 222 2.32 -4.17 11.36
CA PRO A 222 3.72 -4.03 10.97
C PRO A 222 4.04 -4.44 9.53
N GLY A 223 3.33 -5.41 8.97
CA GLY A 223 3.50 -5.87 7.60
C GLY A 223 3.10 -4.80 6.60
N ILE A 224 2.04 -4.04 6.86
CA ILE A 224 1.64 -2.88 6.03
C ILE A 224 2.74 -1.81 6.06
N PHE A 225 3.20 -1.44 7.25
CA PHE A 225 4.26 -0.45 7.45
C PHE A 225 5.52 -0.78 6.61
N LEU A 226 6.02 -2.01 6.73
CA LEU A 226 7.18 -2.48 5.97
C LEU A 226 6.90 -2.59 4.47
N SER A 227 5.70 -3.05 4.08
CA SER A 227 5.33 -3.19 2.67
C SER A 227 5.23 -1.85 1.92
N MET A 228 4.98 -0.77 2.67
CA MET A 228 4.98 0.60 2.15
C MET A 228 6.40 1.18 2.03
N GLY A 229 7.43 0.47 2.48
CA GLY A 229 8.84 0.87 2.39
C GLY A 229 9.36 1.62 3.61
N TYR A 230 8.53 1.83 4.63
CA TYR A 230 8.94 2.52 5.86
C TYR A 230 9.78 1.63 6.76
N ARG A 231 10.59 2.27 7.62
CA ARG A 231 11.56 1.61 8.50
C ARG A 231 11.35 2.01 9.95
N PHE A 232 11.47 1.05 10.87
CA PHE A 232 11.21 1.31 12.30
C PHE A 232 12.21 2.29 12.90
N GLU A 233 13.41 2.37 12.33
CA GLU A 233 14.45 3.32 12.73
C GLU A 233 14.07 4.79 12.47
N ASP A 234 13.13 5.05 11.57
CA ASP A 234 12.65 6.39 11.24
C ASP A 234 11.49 6.85 12.16
N VAL A 235 11.04 6.00 13.09
CA VAL A 235 9.87 6.28 13.92
C VAL A 235 10.26 7.14 15.13
N ILE A 236 9.61 8.30 15.24
CA ILE A 236 9.85 9.29 16.29
C ILE A 236 8.89 9.01 17.47
N PRO A 237 9.39 8.71 18.69
CA PRO A 237 8.52 8.42 19.84
C PRO A 237 7.82 9.69 20.34
N ALA A 238 6.51 9.81 20.18
CA ALA A 238 5.72 10.96 20.59
C ALA A 238 5.02 10.76 21.95
N HIS A 239 4.72 11.86 22.63
CA HIS A 239 3.95 11.93 23.87
C HIS A 239 2.48 12.24 23.57
N GLU A 240 1.62 12.06 24.57
CA GLU A 240 0.17 12.27 24.44
C GLU A 240 -0.17 13.69 23.98
N GLU A 241 0.51 14.71 24.52
CA GLU A 241 0.33 16.11 24.15
C GLU A 241 0.72 16.39 22.68
N GLU A 242 1.75 15.71 22.17
CA GLU A 242 2.20 15.85 20.78
C GLU A 242 1.26 15.16 19.79
N VAL A 243 0.60 14.08 20.22
CA VAL A 243 -0.37 13.35 19.40
C VAL A 243 -1.76 13.97 19.48
N GLY A 244 -2.09 14.57 20.63
CA GLY A 244 -3.40 15.13 20.93
C GLY A 244 -3.81 16.33 20.07
N ILE A 245 -2.86 16.97 19.39
CA ILE A 245 -3.14 18.07 18.45
C ILE A 245 -3.68 17.59 17.09
N TYR A 246 -3.60 16.30 16.79
CA TYR A 246 -3.99 15.73 15.51
C TYR A 246 -5.34 15.02 15.56
N GLU A 247 -6.11 15.15 14.48
CA GLU A 247 -7.22 14.27 14.19
C GLU A 247 -6.72 12.89 13.75
N ARG A 248 -7.36 11.84 14.27
CA ARG A 248 -7.07 10.46 13.85
C ARG A 248 -7.85 10.13 12.59
N GLY A 249 -7.11 9.97 11.49
CA GLY A 249 -7.62 9.52 10.22
C GLY A 249 -7.88 8.01 10.15
N ARG A 250 -8.25 7.55 8.96
CA ARG A 250 -8.50 6.12 8.69
C ARG A 250 -7.23 5.29 8.81
N ILE A 251 -7.38 4.05 9.23
CA ILE A 251 -6.29 3.06 9.28
C ILE A 251 -5.71 2.87 7.86
N LEU A 252 -4.38 2.94 7.75
CA LEU A 252 -3.65 2.59 6.53
C LEU A 252 -3.66 1.07 6.37
N LEU A 253 -4.16 0.62 5.23
CA LEU A 253 -4.24 -0.78 4.81
C LEU A 253 -3.37 -1.01 3.57
N TYR A 254 -3.16 -2.27 3.19
CA TYR A 254 -2.54 -2.62 1.91
C TYR A 254 -3.20 -1.86 0.75
N GLY A 255 -2.37 -1.30 -0.13
CA GLY A 255 -2.77 -0.49 -1.28
C GLY A 255 -2.90 1.00 -0.98
N ALA A 256 -2.73 1.43 0.27
CA ALA A 256 -2.63 2.84 0.60
C ALA A 256 -1.43 3.49 -0.10
N ALA A 257 -1.61 4.73 -0.56
CA ALA A 257 -0.52 5.53 -1.08
C ALA A 257 0.34 6.07 0.06
N GLN A 258 1.66 6.12 -0.15
CA GLN A 258 2.55 6.90 0.71
C GLN A 258 2.09 8.36 0.71
N SER A 259 2.01 8.97 1.90
CA SER A 259 1.49 10.33 2.06
C SER A 259 2.43 11.39 1.52
N GLU A 260 1.94 12.63 1.49
CA GLU A 260 2.79 13.80 1.32
C GLU A 260 3.97 13.79 2.29
N GLY A 261 5.08 14.39 1.86
CA GLY A 261 6.29 14.47 2.67
C GLY A 261 7.18 13.21 2.64
N THR A 262 6.68 12.10 2.11
CA THR A 262 7.47 10.87 1.90
C THR A 262 8.58 11.13 0.88
N VAL A 263 9.79 10.66 1.20
CA VAL A 263 10.97 10.80 0.35
C VAL A 263 11.29 9.46 -0.30
N PHE A 264 11.42 9.45 -1.61
CA PHE A 264 11.98 8.35 -2.38
C PHE A 264 13.39 8.69 -2.84
N ARG A 265 14.19 7.65 -3.07
CA ARG A 265 15.43 7.72 -3.82
C ARG A 265 15.33 6.76 -4.99
N ASP A 266 15.53 7.29 -6.19
CA ASP A 266 15.64 6.47 -7.38
C ASP A 266 17.01 5.78 -7.38
N THR A 267 17.04 4.44 -7.36
CA THR A 267 18.27 3.66 -7.32
C THR A 267 19.03 3.72 -8.64
N ASP A 268 18.37 4.08 -9.73
CA ASP A 268 18.96 4.10 -11.07
C ASP A 268 19.72 5.40 -11.33
N SER A 269 19.08 6.54 -11.06
CA SER A 269 19.69 7.87 -11.25
C SER A 269 20.29 8.48 -9.98
N GLY A 270 19.94 7.97 -8.80
CA GLY A 270 20.30 8.57 -7.51
C GLY A 270 19.49 9.82 -7.14
N VAL A 271 18.48 10.20 -7.94
CA VAL A 271 17.65 11.38 -7.70
C VAL A 271 16.73 11.15 -6.50
N TYR A 272 16.61 12.17 -5.65
CA TYR A 272 15.68 12.18 -4.53
C TYR A 272 14.36 12.85 -4.95
N LEU A 273 13.24 12.23 -4.58
CA LEU A 273 11.90 12.66 -4.97
C LEU A 273 11.03 12.81 -3.73
N LEU A 274 10.30 13.91 -3.65
CA LEU A 274 9.33 14.18 -2.59
C LEU A 274 7.91 13.95 -3.11
N VAL A 275 7.10 13.22 -2.36
CA VAL A 275 5.65 13.15 -2.63
C VAL A 275 4.99 14.46 -2.21
N HIS A 276 4.36 15.16 -3.15
CA HIS A 276 3.64 16.41 -2.91
C HIS A 276 2.52 16.59 -3.92
N GLY A 277 1.28 16.84 -3.46
CA GLY A 277 0.16 17.16 -4.34
C GLY A 277 -0.12 16.11 -5.42
N GLN A 278 -0.06 14.81 -5.07
CA GLN A 278 -0.22 13.69 -6.00
C GLN A 278 0.80 13.67 -7.16
N ARG A 279 1.97 14.25 -6.94
CA ARG A 279 3.12 14.19 -7.86
C ARG A 279 4.41 13.85 -7.11
N LEU A 280 5.42 13.46 -7.87
CA LEU A 280 6.79 13.33 -7.38
C LEU A 280 7.58 14.57 -7.79
N ARG A 281 8.09 15.33 -6.81
CA ARG A 281 8.94 16.50 -7.06
C ARG A 281 10.40 16.15 -6.86
N PRO A 282 11.28 16.35 -7.85
CA PRO A 282 12.72 16.22 -7.65
C PRO A 282 13.22 17.22 -6.60
N ILE A 283 14.04 16.76 -5.67
CA ILE A 283 14.67 17.61 -4.66
C ILE A 283 16.03 18.06 -5.21
N THR A 284 16.12 19.32 -5.63
CA THR A 284 17.34 19.89 -6.20
C THR A 284 18.13 20.74 -5.20
N SER A 285 17.50 21.20 -4.11
CA SER A 285 18.19 21.85 -2.99
C SER A 285 19.07 20.85 -2.22
N PRO A 286 20.41 21.02 -2.20
CA PRO A 286 21.29 20.15 -1.41
C PRO A 286 21.00 20.26 0.09
N GLU A 287 20.81 21.48 0.59
CA GLU A 287 20.55 21.74 2.01
C GLU A 287 19.27 21.06 2.49
N TYR A 288 18.18 21.20 1.74
CA TYR A 288 16.92 20.56 2.10
C TYR A 288 17.00 19.04 2.01
N ARG A 289 17.63 18.52 0.96
CA ARG A 289 17.86 17.09 0.80
C ARG A 289 18.65 16.52 1.97
N ASP A 290 19.77 17.15 2.31
CA ASP A 290 20.68 16.68 3.35
C ASP A 290 19.99 16.71 4.72
N PHE A 291 19.17 17.74 4.99
CA PHE A 291 18.29 17.79 6.16
C PHE A 291 17.34 16.58 6.24
N LEU A 292 16.62 16.28 5.16
CA LEU A 292 15.64 15.18 5.14
C LEU A 292 16.30 13.82 5.35
N ILE A 293 17.40 13.53 4.64
CA ILE A 293 18.05 12.21 4.68
C ILE A 293 18.83 11.97 5.97
N THR A 294 19.13 13.02 6.75
CA THR A 294 19.75 12.89 8.07
C THR A 294 18.75 12.37 9.10
N SER A 295 17.46 12.69 8.94
CA SER A 295 16.42 12.34 9.90
C SER A 295 15.49 11.21 9.43
N THR A 296 15.51 10.87 8.14
CA THR A 296 14.67 9.83 7.57
C THR A 296 15.43 9.06 6.49
N HIS A 297 15.28 7.74 6.46
CA HIS A 297 15.78 6.96 5.33
C HIS A 297 14.81 7.08 4.15
N PRO A 298 15.29 7.48 2.95
CA PRO A 298 14.45 7.50 1.77
C PRO A 298 14.01 6.08 1.39
N ILE A 299 12.81 5.96 0.85
CA ILE A 299 12.33 4.70 0.27
C ILE A 299 13.06 4.49 -1.06
N GLU A 300 13.87 3.45 -1.15
CA GLU A 300 14.59 3.08 -2.37
C GLU A 300 13.61 2.47 -3.39
N ALA A 301 13.59 3.00 -4.61
CA ALA A 301 12.77 2.53 -5.71
C ALA A 301 13.50 2.72 -7.05
N SER A 302 13.11 2.01 -8.11
CA SER A 302 13.77 2.06 -9.42
C SER A 302 12.77 2.47 -10.51
N PHE A 303 13.07 3.52 -11.27
CA PHE A 303 12.30 3.88 -12.45
C PHE A 303 12.44 2.85 -13.58
N ASP A 304 13.61 2.26 -13.76
CA ASP A 304 13.84 1.21 -14.74
C ASP A 304 13.00 -0.03 -14.40
N ALA A 305 12.99 -0.46 -13.14
CA ALA A 305 12.15 -1.57 -12.67
C ALA A 305 10.65 -1.24 -12.80
N ARG A 306 10.25 0.01 -12.49
CA ARG A 306 8.89 0.52 -12.74
C ARG A 306 8.54 0.49 -14.23
N ALA A 307 9.50 0.72 -15.12
CA ALA A 307 9.31 0.74 -16.56
C ALA A 307 9.26 -0.66 -17.20
N ILE A 308 9.72 -1.71 -16.49
CA ILE A 308 9.53 -3.10 -16.90
C ILE A 308 8.03 -3.39 -16.96
N ASN A 309 7.52 -3.40 -18.19
CA ASN A 309 6.14 -3.72 -18.49
C ASN A 309 6.07 -5.13 -19.05
N LEU A 310 5.74 -6.09 -18.19
CA LEU A 310 5.40 -7.41 -18.68
C LEU A 310 4.03 -7.33 -19.34
N SER A 311 3.98 -7.72 -20.61
CA SER A 311 2.75 -7.61 -21.39
C SER A 311 2.29 -8.95 -21.91
N CYS A 312 0.97 -9.06 -22.04
CA CYS A 312 0.29 -10.20 -22.60
C CYS A 312 -0.80 -9.71 -23.57
N LEU A 313 -1.22 -10.61 -24.48
CA LEU A 313 -2.40 -10.42 -25.30
C LEU A 313 -3.52 -11.31 -24.74
N PRO A 314 -4.56 -10.73 -24.12
CA PRO A 314 -5.68 -11.51 -23.60
C PRO A 314 -6.42 -12.23 -24.71
N THR A 315 -6.74 -13.50 -24.46
CA THR A 315 -7.46 -14.35 -25.41
C THR A 315 -8.83 -14.72 -24.86
N ALA A 316 -9.81 -14.82 -25.75
CA ALA A 316 -11.15 -15.24 -25.39
C ALA A 316 -11.12 -16.67 -24.83
N VAL A 317 -11.86 -16.90 -23.76
CA VAL A 317 -11.92 -18.23 -23.15
C VAL A 317 -12.88 -19.11 -23.95
N TRP A 318 -12.54 -20.39 -24.12
CA TRP A 318 -13.28 -21.30 -25.01
C TRP A 318 -14.79 -21.45 -24.70
N TRP A 319 -15.23 -21.16 -23.48
CA TRP A 319 -16.65 -21.22 -23.08
C TRP A 319 -17.37 -19.87 -23.05
N SER A 320 -16.71 -18.75 -23.36
CA SER A 320 -17.33 -17.41 -23.36
C SER A 320 -16.66 -16.46 -24.34
N ALA A 321 -17.46 -15.92 -25.26
CA ALA A 321 -17.00 -14.92 -26.23
C ALA A 321 -16.73 -13.54 -25.61
N THR A 322 -17.22 -13.27 -24.40
CA THR A 322 -17.07 -11.97 -23.72
C THR A 322 -15.98 -11.96 -22.65
N ARG A 323 -15.48 -13.14 -22.25
CA ARG A 323 -14.44 -13.25 -21.23
C ARG A 323 -13.08 -13.44 -21.86
N TYR A 324 -12.14 -12.59 -21.47
CA TYR A 324 -10.76 -12.63 -21.92
C TYR A 324 -9.81 -12.85 -20.75
N THR A 325 -8.75 -13.61 -21.00
CA THR A 325 -7.74 -13.92 -19.97
C THR A 325 -6.34 -13.92 -20.53
N CYS A 326 -5.37 -13.57 -19.68
CA CYS A 326 -3.96 -13.83 -19.94
C CYS A 326 -3.22 -14.11 -18.62
N ASP A 327 -2.08 -14.81 -18.73
CA ASP A 327 -1.19 -15.08 -17.61
C ASP A 327 0.18 -14.45 -17.86
N ILE A 328 0.76 -13.86 -16.82
CA ILE A 328 2.10 -13.28 -16.80
C ILE A 328 2.90 -13.94 -15.66
N PRO A 329 4.09 -14.52 -15.90
CA PRO A 329 4.92 -15.06 -14.82
C PRO A 329 5.44 -13.94 -13.92
N GLU A 330 5.33 -14.08 -12.59
CA GLU A 330 5.77 -13.04 -11.64
C GLU A 330 7.30 -12.96 -11.54
N SER A 331 8.01 -14.07 -11.76
CA SER A 331 9.48 -14.15 -11.69
C SER A 331 10.21 -13.16 -12.60
N SER A 332 9.50 -12.53 -13.52
CA SER A 332 10.02 -11.52 -14.44
C SER A 332 9.89 -10.08 -13.92
N LEU A 333 9.24 -9.87 -12.76
CA LEU A 333 9.21 -8.60 -12.04
C LEU A 333 10.25 -8.61 -10.91
N SER A 334 10.97 -7.51 -10.73
CA SER A 334 11.90 -7.36 -9.59
C SER A 334 11.13 -7.41 -8.27
N SER A 335 11.55 -8.29 -7.36
CA SER A 335 11.01 -8.37 -5.99
C SER A 335 11.40 -7.17 -5.12
N ASP A 336 12.38 -6.38 -5.57
CA ASP A 336 13.11 -5.45 -4.70
C ASP A 336 12.45 -4.06 -4.64
N SER A 337 11.33 -3.87 -5.37
CA SER A 337 10.68 -2.57 -5.57
C SER A 337 9.22 -2.56 -5.07
N GLY A 338 9.02 -2.66 -3.76
CA GLY A 338 7.70 -2.49 -3.15
C GLY A 338 6.68 -3.61 -3.42
N SER A 339 5.45 -3.40 -2.93
CA SER A 339 4.35 -4.38 -2.92
C SER A 339 3.18 -3.99 -3.83
N ALA A 340 3.20 -2.77 -4.38
CA ALA A 340 2.14 -2.25 -5.23
C ALA A 340 2.38 -2.61 -6.70
N PHE A 341 1.30 -2.93 -7.39
CA PHE A 341 1.30 -3.24 -8.81
C PHE A 341 0.41 -2.24 -9.55
N GLN A 342 0.83 -1.86 -10.75
CA GLN A 342 0.03 -1.08 -11.68
C GLN A 342 -0.28 -1.93 -12.92
N LEU A 343 -1.57 -2.07 -13.19
CA LEU A 343 -2.06 -2.62 -14.44
C LEU A 343 -2.31 -1.49 -15.42
N ALA A 344 -1.86 -1.65 -16.66
CA ALA A 344 -2.23 -0.82 -17.79
C ALA A 344 -2.91 -1.68 -18.87
N LEU A 345 -4.13 -1.30 -19.27
CA LEU A 345 -4.89 -1.91 -20.35
C LEU A 345 -5.02 -0.88 -21.47
N ARG A 346 -4.34 -1.13 -22.59
CA ARG A 346 -4.44 -0.32 -23.81
C ARG A 346 -5.27 -1.05 -24.85
N SER A 347 -6.24 -0.36 -25.43
CA SER A 347 -7.06 -0.89 -26.52
C SER A 347 -6.90 -0.04 -27.78
N GLU A 348 -6.68 -0.66 -28.93
CA GLU A 348 -6.70 0.04 -30.23
C GLU A 348 -8.13 0.31 -30.73
N ALA A 349 -9.14 -0.33 -30.14
CA ALA A 349 -10.54 -0.16 -30.49
C ALA A 349 -11.37 0.26 -29.27
N PRO A 350 -12.53 0.94 -29.46
CA PRO A 350 -13.41 1.25 -28.36
C PRO A 350 -13.97 -0.02 -27.73
N ILE A 351 -13.80 -0.17 -26.41
CA ILE A 351 -14.31 -1.32 -25.66
C ILE A 351 -15.05 -0.86 -24.40
N ASP A 352 -15.91 -1.74 -23.90
CA ASP A 352 -16.72 -1.52 -22.71
C ASP A 352 -16.57 -2.73 -21.77
N ILE A 353 -15.89 -2.53 -20.65
CA ILE A 353 -15.55 -3.56 -19.66
C ILE A 353 -16.57 -3.55 -18.53
N ASP A 354 -17.23 -4.67 -18.27
CA ASP A 354 -18.14 -4.82 -17.13
C ASP A 354 -17.37 -5.10 -15.84
N THR A 355 -16.42 -6.04 -15.90
CA THR A 355 -15.63 -6.48 -14.75
C THR A 355 -14.16 -6.64 -15.14
N LEU A 356 -13.28 -6.26 -14.22
CA LEU A 356 -11.85 -6.48 -14.33
C LEU A 356 -11.37 -7.19 -13.06
N THR A 357 -10.59 -8.24 -13.23
CA THR A 357 -10.00 -9.00 -12.13
C THR A 357 -8.54 -9.29 -12.42
N VAL A 358 -7.67 -8.94 -11.48
CA VAL A 358 -6.27 -9.39 -11.46
C VAL A 358 -6.12 -10.39 -10.34
N SER A 359 -5.57 -11.57 -10.61
CA SER A 359 -5.40 -12.63 -9.62
C SER A 359 -3.93 -12.99 -9.46
N MET A 360 -3.41 -12.89 -8.24
CA MET A 360 -2.08 -13.40 -7.90
C MET A 360 -2.21 -14.88 -7.54
N ILE A 361 -1.49 -15.76 -8.25
CA ILE A 361 -1.66 -17.21 -8.15
C ILE A 361 -0.34 -17.88 -7.74
N THR A 362 -0.38 -18.67 -6.67
CA THR A 362 0.71 -19.57 -6.30
C THR A 362 0.48 -20.94 -6.93
N ASP A 363 1.36 -21.37 -7.84
CA ASP A 363 1.22 -22.66 -8.51
C ASP A 363 1.56 -23.84 -7.58
N ARG A 364 0.97 -25.00 -7.86
CA ARG A 364 1.18 -26.22 -7.07
C ARG A 364 2.52 -26.87 -7.41
N THR A 365 3.61 -26.30 -6.89
CA THR A 365 4.98 -26.78 -7.10
C THR A 365 5.64 -27.19 -5.79
N SER A 366 6.62 -28.08 -5.85
CA SER A 366 7.42 -28.49 -4.69
C SER A 366 8.24 -27.32 -4.12
N ALA A 367 8.69 -26.40 -4.98
CA ALA A 367 9.38 -25.18 -4.58
C ALA A 367 8.49 -24.28 -3.72
N ASN A 368 7.25 -23.99 -4.18
CA ASN A 368 6.30 -23.18 -3.43
C ASN A 368 5.90 -23.83 -2.10
N PHE A 369 5.75 -25.15 -2.07
CA PHE A 369 5.48 -25.88 -0.82
C PHE A 369 6.62 -25.73 0.20
N ARG A 370 7.89 -25.83 -0.25
CA ARG A 370 9.07 -25.64 0.61
C ARG A 370 9.16 -24.20 1.14
N LEU A 371 8.89 -23.22 0.29
CA LEU A 371 8.88 -21.80 0.66
C LEU A 371 7.79 -21.49 1.69
N PHE A 372 6.59 -22.06 1.54
CA PHE A 372 5.55 -21.94 2.56
C PHE A 372 5.98 -22.56 3.89
N GLY A 373 6.60 -23.75 3.86
CA GLY A 373 7.15 -24.41 5.04
C GLY A 373 8.23 -23.59 5.76
N SER A 374 9.13 -22.94 5.01
CA SER A 374 10.15 -22.06 5.60
C SER A 374 9.53 -20.81 6.22
N GLN A 375 8.55 -20.18 5.56
CA GLN A 375 7.83 -19.02 6.10
C GLN A 375 7.09 -19.35 7.40
N ILE A 376 6.44 -20.52 7.48
CA ILE A 376 5.82 -20.99 8.74
C ILE A 376 6.87 -21.14 9.83
N LYS A 377 8.00 -21.78 9.53
CA LYS A 377 9.09 -21.98 10.49
C LYS A 377 9.58 -20.63 11.03
N THR A 378 9.84 -19.66 10.16
CA THR A 378 10.29 -18.31 10.56
C THR A 378 9.25 -17.59 11.41
N ARG A 379 7.96 -17.67 11.05
CA ARG A 379 6.87 -17.06 11.83
C ARG A 379 6.71 -17.71 13.21
N LEU A 380 6.91 -19.02 13.33
CA LEU A 380 6.90 -19.69 14.62
C LEU A 380 8.10 -19.27 15.46
N LEU A 381 9.32 -19.32 14.90
CA LEU A 381 10.54 -18.95 15.62
C LEU A 381 10.53 -17.50 16.11
N SER A 382 10.08 -16.56 15.27
CA SER A 382 9.94 -15.15 15.65
C SER A 382 8.91 -14.94 16.77
N ARG A 383 7.79 -15.66 16.76
CA ARG A 383 6.80 -15.62 17.85
C ARG A 383 7.34 -16.15 19.18
N PHE A 384 8.33 -17.03 19.15
CA PHE A 384 8.95 -17.58 20.35
C PHE A 384 10.27 -16.88 20.72
N GLY A 385 10.68 -15.84 19.98
CA GLY A 385 11.93 -15.11 20.23
C GLY A 385 13.20 -15.93 20.00
N ILE A 386 13.13 -17.01 19.21
CA ILE A 386 14.25 -17.95 18.96
C ILE A 386 14.84 -17.70 17.56
N GLY A 387 14.94 -16.44 17.14
CA GLY A 387 15.40 -16.09 15.80
C GLY A 387 16.22 -14.82 15.81
N GLU A 388 17.50 -14.95 16.14
CA GLU A 388 18.58 -14.16 15.53
C GLU A 388 19.29 -15.02 14.47
#